data_AF-A0A1J5Q6E2-F1
#
_entry.id   AF-A0A1J5Q6E2-F1
#
_cell.length_a   1.000
_cell.length_b   1.000
_cell.length_c   1.000
_cell.angle_alpha   90.00
_cell.angle_beta   90.00
_cell.angle_gamma   90.00
#
_symmetry.space_group_name_H-M   'P 1'
#
loop_
_entity.id
_entity.type
_entity.pdbx_description
1 polymer ?
#
loop_
_entity_poly.entity_id
_entity_poly.type
_entity_poly.pdbx_seq_one_letter_code
_entity_poly.pdbx_strand_id
1 'polypeptide(L)'
;MLPFNIISELSRTLALAIRLFGNMMSGTMIIGILLTITPFIFPLVMTALGLLTGMVQAYIFFILAAVYIAAATRVRRPRPDAGAADIEA
;
A
#
# COMPACT_ATOMS: atom_id res chain seq x y z
N MET A 1 -10.29 18.86 -14.27
CA MET A 1 -9.97 17.51 -14.80
C MET A 1 -8.86 16.81 -14.00
N LEU A 2 -8.03 17.55 -13.26
CA LEU A 2 -6.96 17.03 -12.40
C LEU A 2 -7.36 16.28 -11.10
N PRO A 3 -8.42 16.64 -10.34
CA PRO A 3 -8.64 16.05 -9.01
C PRO A 3 -9.16 14.61 -9.06
N PHE A 4 -9.85 14.25 -10.14
CA PHE A 4 -10.38 12.89 -10.35
C PHE A 4 -9.29 11.84 -10.54
N ASN A 5 -8.12 12.21 -11.11
CA ASN A 5 -7.04 11.26 -11.34
C ASN A 5 -6.43 10.78 -10.02
N ILE A 6 -6.19 11.71 -9.10
CA ILE A 6 -5.61 11.40 -7.78
C ILE A 6 -6.58 10.58 -6.93
N ILE A 7 -7.88 10.93 -6.94
CA ILE A 7 -8.91 10.19 -6.20
C ILE A 7 -9.10 8.78 -6.81
N SER A 8 -9.01 8.63 -8.13
CA SER A 8 -9.04 7.35 -8.83
C SER A 8 -7.84 6.47 -8.51
N GLU A 9 -6.63 7.04 -8.48
CA GLU A 9 -5.40 6.33 -8.09
C GLU A 9 -5.42 5.90 -6.62
N LEU A 10 -5.93 6.76 -5.74
CA LEU A 10 -6.13 6.44 -4.33
C LEU A 10 -7.15 5.32 -4.16
N SER A 11 -8.26 5.35 -4.89
CA SER A 11 -9.29 4.29 -4.87
C SER A 11 -8.72 2.93 -5.32
N ARG A 12 -7.89 2.92 -6.37
CA ARG A 12 -7.18 1.70 -6.81
C ARG A 12 -6.23 1.16 -5.73
N THR A 13 -5.51 2.07 -5.07
CA THR A 13 -4.59 1.74 -3.96
C THR A 13 -5.36 1.18 -2.76
N LEU A 14 -6.52 1.77 -2.43
CA LEU A 14 -7.39 1.33 -1.34
C LEU A 14 -8.02 -0.05 -1.63
N ALA A 15 -8.46 -0.29 -2.87
CA ALA A 15 -8.95 -1.61 -3.30
C ALA A 15 -7.86 -2.69 -3.18
N LEU A 16 -6.61 -2.32 -3.47
CA LEU A 16 -5.44 -3.19 -3.35
C LEU A 16 -5.09 -3.49 -1.88
N ALA A 17 -5.29 -2.51 -0.97
CA ALA A 17 -5.13 -2.64 0.48
C ALA A 17 -6.20 -3.56 1.11
N ILE A 18 -7.46 -3.40 0.73
CA ILE A 18 -8.56 -4.26 1.20
C ILE A 18 -8.32 -5.71 0.74
N ARG A 19 -7.76 -5.91 -0.45
CA ARG A 19 -7.39 -7.24 -0.96
C ARG A 19 -6.26 -7.90 -0.14
N LEU A 20 -5.27 -7.12 0.30
CA LEU A 20 -4.24 -7.61 1.23
C LEU A 20 -4.83 -7.95 2.60
N PHE A 21 -5.69 -7.08 3.13
CA PHE A 21 -6.41 -7.30 4.40
C PHE A 21 -7.23 -8.59 4.36
N GLY A 22 -7.91 -8.86 3.23
CA GLY A 22 -8.60 -10.13 3.00
C GLY A 22 -7.68 -11.34 3.02
N ASN A 23 -6.51 -11.28 2.40
CA ASN A 23 -5.54 -12.40 2.40
C ASN A 23 -4.96 -12.66 3.80
N MET A 24 -4.69 -11.64 4.61
CA MET A 24 -4.19 -11.79 5.99
C MET A 24 -5.27 -12.29 6.96
N MET A 25 -6.50 -11.78 6.84
CA MET A 25 -7.64 -12.19 7.68
C MET A 25 -8.15 -13.60 7.31
N SER A 26 -8.02 -14.00 6.04
CA SER A 26 -8.31 -15.36 5.59
C SER A 26 -7.32 -16.38 6.15
N GLY A 27 -6.04 -16.04 6.29
CA GLY A 27 -5.03 -16.93 6.87
C GLY A 27 -5.34 -17.34 8.31
N THR A 28 -5.75 -16.39 9.16
CA THR A 28 -6.11 -16.67 10.56
C THR A 28 -7.42 -17.44 10.70
N MET A 29 -8.40 -17.19 9.83
CA MET A 29 -9.66 -17.94 9.79
C MET A 29 -9.45 -19.39 9.29
N ILE A 30 -8.62 -19.59 8.26
CA ILE A 30 -8.29 -20.91 7.74
C ILE A 30 -7.57 -21.74 8.81
N ILE A 31 -6.57 -21.19 9.50
CA ILE A 31 -5.84 -21.88 10.60
C ILE A 31 -6.79 -22.44 11.67
N GLY A 32 -7.85 -21.68 12.03
CA GLY A 32 -8.85 -22.13 13.01
C GLY A 32 -9.72 -23.30 12.52
N ILE A 33 -10.04 -23.35 11.23
CA ILE A 33 -10.86 -24.41 10.62
C ILE A 33 -10.00 -25.66 10.34
N LEU A 34 -8.74 -25.45 9.95
CA LEU A 34 -7.81 -26.47 9.51
C LEU A 34 -7.30 -27.39 10.62
N LEU A 35 -7.19 -26.87 11.85
CA LEU A 35 -6.80 -27.66 13.02
C LEU A 35 -7.80 -28.79 13.32
N THR A 36 -8.99 -28.77 12.70
CA THR A 36 -10.13 -29.63 13.08
C THR A 36 -10.42 -30.78 12.09
N ILE A 37 -9.94 -30.77 10.83
CA ILE A 37 -10.58 -31.58 9.76
C ILE A 37 -9.69 -32.38 8.77
N THR A 38 -8.40 -32.09 8.53
CA THR A 38 -7.64 -32.68 7.38
C THR A 38 -6.13 -32.88 7.65
N PRO A 39 -5.44 -33.83 6.97
CA PRO A 39 -3.97 -33.97 7.00
C PRO A 39 -3.25 -32.64 6.76
N PHE A 40 -2.44 -32.26 7.74
CA PHE A 40 -1.80 -30.96 7.98
C PHE A 40 -1.00 -30.36 6.79
N ILE A 41 -0.57 -31.17 5.83
CA ILE A 41 0.40 -30.78 4.78
C ILE A 41 -0.23 -29.97 3.64
N PHE A 42 -1.38 -30.38 3.13
CA PHE A 42 -2.02 -29.73 1.97
C PHE A 42 -2.41 -28.27 2.24
N PRO A 43 -3.12 -27.98 3.34
CA PRO A 43 -3.51 -26.62 3.63
C PRO A 43 -2.37 -25.73 4.16
N LEU A 44 -1.32 -26.29 4.78
CA LEU A 44 -0.14 -25.53 5.17
C LEU A 44 0.58 -24.91 3.95
N VAL A 45 0.68 -25.66 2.85
CA VAL A 45 1.25 -25.16 1.59
C VAL A 45 0.35 -24.10 0.95
N MET A 46 -0.97 -24.32 0.92
CA MET A 46 -1.94 -23.33 0.42
C MET A 46 -1.89 -22.01 1.21
N THR A 47 -1.80 -22.09 2.55
CA THR A 47 -1.63 -20.92 3.41
C THR A 47 -0.28 -20.24 3.20
N ALA A 48 0.81 -21.00 3.06
CA ALA A 48 2.14 -20.43 2.79
C ALA A 48 2.18 -19.68 1.45
N LEU A 49 1.55 -20.21 0.40
CA LEU A 49 1.42 -19.54 -0.89
C LEU A 49 0.51 -18.29 -0.80
N GLY A 50 -0.59 -18.35 -0.05
CA GLY A 50 -1.45 -17.18 0.21
C GLY A 50 -0.75 -16.08 1.00
N LEU A 51 0.06 -16.45 2.01
CA LEU A 51 0.85 -15.54 2.83
C LEU A 51 1.96 -14.89 2.00
N LEU A 52 2.66 -15.66 1.14
CA LEU A 52 3.68 -15.15 0.22
C LEU A 52 3.09 -14.11 -0.73
N THR A 53 1.94 -14.43 -1.35
CA THR A 53 1.25 -13.52 -2.26
C THR A 53 0.76 -12.27 -1.53
N GLY A 54 0.28 -12.40 -0.29
CA GLY A 54 -0.03 -11.27 0.60
C GLY A 54 1.21 -10.42 0.93
N MET A 55 2.35 -11.03 1.23
CA MET A 55 3.57 -10.31 1.58
C MET A 55 4.06 -9.42 0.41
N VAL A 56 4.01 -9.94 -0.82
CA VAL A 56 4.33 -9.16 -2.03
C VAL A 56 3.33 -8.01 -2.25
N GLN A 57 2.04 -8.26 -2.03
CA GLN A 57 0.98 -7.26 -2.13
C GLN A 57 1.16 -6.12 -1.11
N ALA A 58 1.60 -6.42 0.12
CA ALA A 58 1.91 -5.45 1.17
C ALA A 58 3.11 -4.59 0.81
N TYR A 59 4.15 -5.21 0.26
CA TYR A 59 5.37 -4.53 -0.16
C TYR A 59 5.11 -3.49 -1.25
N ILE A 60 4.37 -3.87 -2.31
CA ILE A 60 4.03 -2.97 -3.41
C ILE A 60 3.15 -1.81 -2.92
N PHE A 61 2.20 -2.09 -2.03
CA PHE A 61 1.34 -1.06 -1.43
C PHE A 61 2.12 -0.05 -0.60
N PHE A 62 3.05 -0.51 0.24
CA PHE A 62 3.90 0.35 1.07
C PHE A 62 4.75 1.30 0.22
N ILE A 63 5.33 0.80 -0.87
CA ILE A 63 6.08 1.63 -1.82
C ILE A 63 5.18 2.68 -2.47
N LEU A 64 3.98 2.32 -2.92
CA LEU A 64 3.05 3.27 -3.53
C LEU A 64 2.65 4.38 -2.55
N ALA A 65 2.38 4.03 -1.29
CA ALA A 65 2.05 5.00 -0.24
C ALA A 65 3.23 5.94 0.07
N ALA A 66 4.45 5.41 0.16
CA ALA A 66 5.65 6.21 0.36
C ALA A 66 5.90 7.19 -0.80
N VAL A 67 5.75 6.72 -2.04
CA VAL A 67 5.86 7.55 -3.25
C VAL A 67 4.76 8.61 -3.28
N TYR A 68 3.53 8.27 -2.90
CA TYR A 68 2.42 9.22 -2.82
C TYR A 68 2.67 10.32 -1.78
N ILE A 69 3.12 9.96 -0.57
CA ILE A 69 3.50 10.94 0.47
C ILE A 69 4.66 11.81 -0.04
N ALA A 70 5.66 11.24 -0.68
CA ALA A 70 6.79 11.99 -1.24
C ALA A 70 6.35 12.93 -2.38
N ALA A 71 5.41 12.50 -3.24
CA ALA A 71 4.84 13.33 -4.30
C ALA A 71 4.03 14.49 -3.72
N ALA A 72 3.16 14.23 -2.74
CA ALA A 72 2.39 15.24 -2.04
C ALA A 72 3.29 16.23 -1.27
N THR A 73 4.40 15.75 -0.72
CA THR A 73 5.37 16.58 -0.01
C THR A 73 6.23 17.41 -0.98
N ARG A 74 6.58 16.87 -2.16
CA ARG A 74 7.27 17.60 -3.24
C ARG A 74 6.45 18.72 -3.86
N VAL A 75 5.12 18.74 -3.69
CA VAL A 75 4.28 19.89 -4.08
C VAL A 75 4.61 21.15 -3.27
N ARG A 76 5.35 21.04 -2.16
CA ARG A 76 5.87 22.18 -1.40
C ARG A 76 7.34 22.42 -1.74
N ARG A 77 7.62 23.07 -2.87
CA ARG A 77 8.75 24.02 -2.92
C ARG A 77 8.23 25.37 -2.44
N PRO A 78 8.60 25.85 -1.24
CA PRO A 78 8.66 27.29 -1.05
C PRO A 78 9.72 27.78 -2.05
N ARG A 79 9.30 28.58 -3.03
CA ARG A 79 10.21 29.45 -3.77
C ARG A 79 10.94 30.33 -2.75
N PRO A 80 12.27 30.24 -2.61
CA PRO A 80 13.05 31.30 -1.99
C PRO A 80 13.19 32.43 -3.02
N ASP A 81 12.09 33.11 -3.32
CA ASP A 81 12.02 34.27 -4.20
C ASP A 81 11.59 35.46 -3.34
N ALA A 82 12.36 35.81 -2.32
CA ALA A 82 12.18 37.07 -1.60
C ALA A 82 13.45 37.44 -0.83
N GLY A 83 14.20 38.41 -1.35
CA GLY A 83 14.92 39.35 -0.47
C GLY A 83 16.43 39.15 -0.29
N ALA A 84 17.15 38.68 -1.31
CA ALA A 84 18.56 39.01 -1.48
C ALA A 84 18.70 39.47 -2.92
N ALA A 85 19.21 40.62 -3.29
CA ALA A 85 19.92 41.70 -2.62
C ALA A 85 19.70 42.88 -3.60
N ASP A 86 19.45 44.11 -3.14
CA ASP A 86 20.52 45.11 -3.09
C ASP A 86 21.26 45.12 -4.44
N ILE A 87 20.98 46.01 -5.39
CA ILE A 87 21.61 47.32 -5.56
C ILE A 87 21.12 47.83 -6.92
N GLU A 88 20.33 48.90 -7.01
CA GLU A 88 20.26 49.86 -8.14
C GLU A 88 19.19 50.95 -7.85
N ALA A 89 19.22 51.49 -6.62
CA ALA A 89 18.54 52.73 -6.26
C ALA A 89 19.57 53.87 -6.23
#